data_AF-A0A9P1H6L0-F1
#
_entry.id   AF-A0A9P1H6L0-F1
#
_cell.length_a   1.000
_cell.length_b   1.000
_cell.length_c   1.000
_cell.angle_alpha   90.00
_cell.angle_beta   90.00
_cell.angle_gamma   90.00
#
_symmetry.space_group_name_H-M   'P 1'
#
loop_
_entity.id
_entity.type
_entity.pdbx_description
1 polymer ?
#
loop_
_entity_poly.entity_id
_entity_poly.type
_entity_poly.pdbx_seq_one_letter_code
_entity_poly.pdbx_strand_id
1 'polypeptide(L)'
;MASVPPPSESTTPPLVDIKPLLQQLWPGGHPHVTPERIAEAIAHFFTNQVTDAQAASLLICLHFTTLDLQADVLAECARVMRLAAAQIDVPALNEVIKLKNRAGGKYRGGLCDIVGTGGDSHNTFNISTTASIIASSLLLVSKHGNRASTSKSGSADLINNMRPRAPSSRP
;
A
#
# COMPACT_ATOMS: atom_id res chain seq x y z
N MET A 1 -24.64 -17.08 -34.93
CA MET A 1 -24.10 -16.37 -33.75
C MET A 1 -22.64 -16.77 -33.62
N ALA A 2 -21.73 -15.87 -33.98
CA ALA A 2 -20.29 -16.15 -34.00
C ALA A 2 -19.76 -16.27 -32.56
N SER A 3 -19.04 -17.36 -32.29
CA SER A 3 -18.34 -17.63 -31.04
C SER A 3 -17.26 -16.57 -30.80
N VAL A 4 -17.32 -15.92 -29.64
CA VAL A 4 -16.28 -15.01 -29.15
C VAL A 4 -14.98 -15.83 -28.98
N PRO A 5 -13.84 -15.43 -29.58
CA PRO A 5 -12.58 -16.12 -29.38
C PRO A 5 -12.11 -15.95 -27.93
N PRO A 6 -11.40 -16.93 -27.35
CA PRO A 6 -10.87 -16.83 -26.00
C PRO A 6 -9.90 -15.65 -25.88
N PRO A 7 -9.80 -15.01 -24.69
CA PRO A 7 -8.87 -13.90 -24.48
C PRO A 7 -7.45 -14.38 -24.78
N SER A 8 -6.76 -13.61 -25.63
CA SER A 8 -5.37 -13.83 -26.04
C SER A 8 -4.44 -14.00 -24.83
N GLU A 9 -3.52 -14.96 -24.93
CA GLU A 9 -2.48 -15.28 -23.95
C GLU A 9 -1.89 -14.00 -23.31
N SER A 10 -1.98 -13.91 -21.98
CA SER A 10 -1.31 -12.89 -21.20
C SER A 10 0.20 -13.08 -21.35
N THR A 11 0.81 -12.37 -22.29
CA THR A 11 2.26 -12.32 -22.43
C THR A 11 2.84 -11.61 -21.22
N THR A 12 3.37 -12.40 -20.28
CA THR A 12 4.14 -11.85 -19.15
C THR A 12 5.24 -10.96 -19.71
N PRO A 13 5.33 -9.69 -19.28
CA PRO A 13 6.36 -8.79 -19.77
C PRO A 13 7.76 -9.37 -19.49
N PRO A 14 8.75 -9.08 -20.35
CA PRO A 14 10.09 -9.65 -20.21
C PRO A 14 10.73 -9.23 -18.89
N LEU A 15 11.59 -10.13 -18.37
CA LEU A 15 12.38 -9.86 -17.17
C LEU A 15 13.34 -8.70 -17.39
N VAL A 16 13.47 -7.86 -16.37
CA VAL A 16 14.38 -6.72 -16.28
C VAL A 16 15.56 -7.11 -15.40
N ASP A 17 16.78 -6.96 -15.91
CA ASP A 17 17.99 -7.26 -15.15
C ASP A 17 18.39 -6.08 -14.26
N ILE A 18 18.16 -6.21 -12.94
CA ILE A 18 18.57 -5.21 -11.95
C ILE A 18 19.97 -5.45 -11.36
N LYS A 19 20.75 -6.43 -11.85
CA LYS A 19 22.13 -6.68 -11.39
C LYS A 19 23.03 -5.44 -11.41
N PRO A 20 22.97 -4.54 -12.42
CA PRO A 20 23.81 -3.34 -12.40
C PRO A 20 23.55 -2.45 -11.19
N LEU A 21 22.28 -2.33 -10.76
CA LEU A 21 21.92 -1.61 -9.54
C LEU A 21 22.45 -2.35 -8.31
N LEU A 22 22.25 -3.68 -8.24
CA LEU A 22 22.74 -4.48 -7.11
C LEU A 22 24.25 -4.36 -6.91
N GLN A 23 25.03 -4.33 -7.99
CA GLN A 23 26.50 -4.15 -7.95
C GLN A 23 26.92 -2.77 -7.44
N GLN A 24 26.15 -1.72 -7.80
CA GLN A 24 26.37 -0.37 -7.27
C GLN A 24 26.01 -0.28 -5.79
N LEU A 25 24.94 -0.98 -5.37
CA LEU A 25 24.55 -1.07 -3.96
C LEU A 25 25.61 -1.84 -3.15
N TRP A 26 26.09 -2.95 -3.67
CA TRP A 26 27.09 -3.77 -2.99
C TRP A 26 27.89 -4.62 -3.98
N PRO A 27 29.25 -4.64 -3.93
CA PRO A 27 30.15 -3.99 -2.96
C PRO A 27 30.53 -2.54 -3.34
N GLY A 28 29.89 -1.95 -4.35
CA GLY A 28 30.30 -0.68 -4.97
C GLY A 28 30.26 0.57 -4.07
N GLY A 29 29.64 0.53 -2.89
CA GLY A 29 29.61 1.66 -1.95
C GLY A 29 28.68 2.81 -2.35
N HIS A 30 27.70 2.56 -3.23
CA HIS A 30 26.66 3.49 -3.70
C HIS A 30 27.07 4.81 -4.37
N PRO A 31 28.18 4.91 -5.12
CA PRO A 31 28.41 6.11 -5.92
C PRO A 31 27.28 6.24 -6.96
N HIS A 32 26.52 7.34 -6.90
CA HIS A 32 25.47 7.72 -7.84
C HIS A 32 24.16 6.90 -7.81
N VAL A 33 23.87 6.11 -6.77
CA VAL A 33 22.54 5.49 -6.63
C VAL A 33 21.55 6.52 -6.09
N THR A 34 20.48 6.79 -6.85
CA THR A 34 19.45 7.77 -6.45
C THR A 34 18.17 7.07 -5.95
N PRO A 35 17.34 7.77 -5.14
CA PRO A 35 16.02 7.29 -4.72
C PRO A 35 15.14 6.83 -5.90
N GLU A 36 15.16 7.57 -7.01
CA GLU A 36 14.36 7.27 -8.20
C GLU A 36 14.79 5.95 -8.84
N ARG A 37 16.10 5.68 -8.87
CA ARG A 37 16.63 4.43 -9.43
C ARG A 37 16.24 3.22 -8.59
N ILE A 38 16.22 3.36 -7.26
CA ILE A 38 15.74 2.32 -6.33
C ILE A 38 14.25 2.09 -6.54
N ALA A 39 13.46 3.17 -6.60
CA ALA A 39 12.03 3.11 -6.79
C ALA A 39 11.66 2.49 -8.16
N GLU A 40 12.39 2.79 -9.23
CA GLU A 40 12.23 2.15 -10.54
C GLU A 40 12.42 0.63 -10.45
N ALA A 41 13.47 0.16 -9.75
CA ALA A 41 13.70 -1.27 -9.54
C ALA A 41 12.56 -1.93 -8.74
N ILE A 42 12.03 -1.26 -7.72
CA ILE A 42 10.86 -1.72 -6.95
C ILE A 42 9.58 -1.72 -7.80
N ALA A 43 9.42 -0.79 -8.74
CA ALA A 43 8.24 -0.74 -9.62
C ALA A 43 8.08 -2.05 -10.42
N HIS A 44 9.21 -2.67 -10.82
CA HIS A 44 9.21 -3.95 -11.51
C HIS A 44 8.76 -5.15 -10.65
N PHE A 45 8.65 -5.00 -9.33
CA PHE A 45 8.09 -6.04 -8.46
C PHE A 45 6.59 -6.19 -8.71
N PHE A 46 5.89 -5.08 -8.96
CA PHE A 46 4.44 -5.07 -9.18
C PHE A 46 4.03 -5.58 -10.57
N THR A 47 4.98 -5.67 -11.50
CA THR A 47 4.77 -6.20 -12.85
C THR A 47 5.37 -7.60 -13.04
N ASN A 48 5.89 -8.22 -11.97
CA ASN A 48 6.58 -9.52 -12.01
C ASN A 48 7.74 -9.56 -13.02
N GLN A 49 8.44 -8.44 -13.21
CA GLN A 49 9.55 -8.32 -14.15
C GLN A 49 10.92 -8.57 -13.52
N VAL A 50 10.99 -8.83 -12.21
CA VAL A 50 12.24 -9.13 -11.51
C VAL A 50 12.12 -10.52 -10.90
N THR A 51 13.23 -11.27 -10.91
CA THR A 51 13.26 -12.60 -10.28
C THR A 51 13.20 -12.49 -8.75
N ASP A 52 12.65 -13.49 -8.07
CA ASP A 52 12.63 -13.54 -6.58
C ASP A 52 14.02 -13.37 -5.98
N ALA A 53 15.04 -13.96 -6.61
CA ALA A 53 16.43 -13.83 -6.18
C ALA A 53 16.94 -12.38 -6.25
N GLN A 54 16.62 -11.68 -7.34
CA GLN A 54 16.98 -10.27 -7.50
C GLN A 54 16.17 -9.37 -6.56
N ALA A 55 14.87 -9.65 -6.37
CA ALA A 55 14.02 -8.92 -5.45
C ALA A 55 14.51 -9.05 -4.00
N ALA A 56 14.78 -10.27 -3.54
CA ALA A 56 15.36 -10.54 -2.23
C ALA A 56 16.72 -9.87 -2.05
N SER A 57 17.58 -9.95 -3.07
CA SER A 57 18.89 -9.28 -3.04
C SER A 57 18.76 -7.77 -2.90
N LEU A 58 17.83 -7.14 -3.62
CA LEU A 58 17.59 -5.70 -3.51
C LEU A 58 17.16 -5.32 -2.10
N LEU A 59 16.17 -6.02 -1.52
CA LEU A 59 15.68 -5.73 -0.18
C LEU A 59 16.79 -5.90 0.89
N ILE A 60 17.60 -6.96 0.77
CA ILE A 60 18.74 -7.20 1.66
C ILE A 60 19.79 -6.10 1.51
N CYS A 61 20.15 -5.71 0.28
CA CYS A 61 21.10 -4.64 0.03
C CYS A 61 20.60 -3.32 0.62
N LEU A 62 19.34 -2.95 0.41
CA LEU A 62 18.78 -1.71 0.96
C LEU A 62 18.86 -1.70 2.50
N HIS A 63 18.57 -2.83 3.14
CA HIS A 63 18.65 -2.96 4.59
C HIS A 63 20.08 -2.82 5.14
N PHE A 64 21.04 -3.56 4.58
CA PHE A 64 22.44 -3.49 5.04
C PHE A 64 23.09 -2.13 4.79
N THR A 65 22.57 -1.39 3.82
CA THR A 65 23.08 -0.08 3.42
C THR A 65 22.29 1.06 4.04
N THR A 66 21.25 0.73 4.83
CA THR A 66 20.34 1.65 5.54
C THR A 66 19.57 2.61 4.63
N LEU A 67 19.59 2.37 3.31
CA LEU A 67 18.84 3.17 2.34
C LEU A 67 17.33 2.99 2.50
N ASP A 68 16.89 1.85 3.05
CA ASP A 68 15.49 1.60 3.45
C ASP A 68 15.01 2.49 4.62
N LEU A 69 15.92 3.19 5.30
CA LEU A 69 15.60 4.13 6.37
C LEU A 69 15.65 5.60 5.91
N GLN A 70 16.09 5.87 4.68
CA GLN A 70 16.18 7.23 4.15
C GLN A 70 14.82 7.73 3.66
N ALA A 71 14.45 8.95 4.06
CA ALA A 71 13.11 9.48 3.86
C ALA A 71 12.78 9.73 2.37
N ASP A 72 13.75 10.14 1.58
CA ASP A 72 13.65 10.33 0.13
C ASP A 72 13.46 9.01 -0.61
N VAL A 73 14.24 7.98 -0.27
CA VAL A 73 14.08 6.61 -0.79
C VAL A 73 12.69 6.09 -0.47
N LEU A 74 12.27 6.18 0.80
CA LEU A 74 10.92 5.75 1.23
C LEU A 74 9.81 6.51 0.48
N ALA A 75 9.96 7.82 0.27
CA ALA A 75 8.98 8.63 -0.42
C ALA A 75 8.83 8.25 -1.89
N GLU A 76 9.94 8.03 -2.60
CA GLU A 76 9.93 7.62 -4.01
C GLU A 76 9.41 6.19 -4.17
N CYS A 77 9.80 5.27 -3.29
CA CYS A 77 9.27 3.91 -3.27
C CYS A 77 7.75 3.92 -3.02
N ALA A 78 7.27 4.71 -2.06
CA ALA A 78 5.84 4.88 -1.81
C ALA A 78 5.12 5.50 -3.02
N ARG A 79 5.77 6.41 -3.76
CA ARG A 79 5.19 7.00 -4.98
C ARG A 79 4.98 5.95 -6.07
N VAL A 80 5.97 5.12 -6.37
CA VAL A 80 5.81 4.06 -7.39
C VAL A 80 4.79 2.99 -6.96
N MET A 81 4.74 2.66 -5.67
CA MET A 81 3.72 1.77 -5.10
C MET A 81 2.30 2.32 -5.33
N ARG A 82 2.10 3.63 -5.15
CA ARG A 82 0.80 4.29 -5.42
C ARG A 82 0.42 4.29 -6.91
N LEU A 83 1.40 4.39 -7.80
CA LEU A 83 1.16 4.31 -9.25
C LEU A 83 0.78 2.90 -9.69
N ALA A 84 1.37 1.89 -9.06
CA ALA A 84 1.06 0.48 -9.32
C ALA A 84 -0.25 0.00 -8.65
N ALA A 85 -0.72 0.71 -7.63
CA ALA A 85 -1.94 0.35 -6.91
C ALA A 85 -3.19 0.42 -7.80
N ALA A 86 -4.23 -0.33 -7.41
CA ALA A 86 -5.54 -0.22 -8.02
C ALA A 86 -6.06 1.22 -7.89
N GLN A 87 -6.34 1.85 -9.03
CA GLN A 87 -6.79 3.23 -9.06
C GLN A 87 -8.25 3.32 -8.62
N ILE A 88 -8.55 4.37 -7.86
CA ILE A 88 -9.90 4.66 -7.38
C ILE A 88 -10.60 5.64 -8.31
N ASP A 89 -11.92 5.54 -8.43
CA ASP A 89 -12.74 6.53 -9.12
C ASP A 89 -12.82 7.81 -8.28
N VAL A 90 -11.85 8.71 -8.49
CA VAL A 90 -11.74 9.98 -7.78
C VAL A 90 -12.97 10.86 -7.97
N PRO A 91 -13.54 11.02 -9.20
CA PRO A 91 -14.81 11.72 -9.39
C PRO A 91 -15.95 11.15 -8.53
N ALA A 92 -16.20 9.85 -8.59
CA ALA A 92 -17.28 9.23 -7.82
C ALA A 92 -17.05 9.40 -6.31
N LEU A 93 -15.81 9.26 -5.85
CA LEU A 93 -15.45 9.47 -4.45
C LEU A 93 -15.72 10.91 -3.99
N ASN A 94 -15.36 11.90 -4.81
CA ASN A 94 -15.61 13.30 -4.51
C ASN A 94 -17.10 13.61 -4.38
N GLU A 95 -17.95 13.01 -5.21
CA GLU A 95 -19.40 13.15 -5.09
C GLU A 95 -19.93 12.56 -3.78
N VAL A 96 -19.44 11.38 -3.35
CA VAL A 96 -19.80 10.81 -2.04
C VAL A 96 -19.36 11.70 -0.88
N ILE A 97 -18.15 12.29 -0.96
CA ILE A 97 -17.64 13.20 0.07
C ILE A 97 -18.52 14.46 0.17
N LYS A 98 -18.89 15.05 -0.98
CA LYS A 98 -19.81 16.20 -1.04
C LYS A 98 -21.18 15.88 -0.45
N LEU A 99 -21.76 14.73 -0.80
CA LEU A 99 -23.07 14.29 -0.29
C LEU A 99 -23.09 14.14 1.23
N LYS A 100 -22.00 13.65 1.83
CA LYS A 100 -21.90 13.53 3.29
C LYS A 100 -21.77 14.88 4.00
N ASN A 101 -21.41 15.94 3.28
CA ASN A 101 -21.36 17.34 3.70
C ASN A 101 -20.83 17.56 5.14
N ARG A 102 -19.78 16.82 5.52
CA ARG A 102 -19.20 16.97 6.87
C ARG A 102 -18.32 18.21 6.91
N ALA A 103 -18.56 19.07 7.90
CA ALA A 103 -17.70 20.22 8.15
C ALA A 103 -16.25 19.75 8.37
N GLY A 104 -15.33 20.23 7.52
CA GLY A 104 -13.90 19.92 7.57
C GLY A 104 -13.17 20.40 8.83
N GLY A 105 -13.89 21.01 9.79
CA GLY A 105 -13.33 21.58 11.02
C GLY A 105 -12.03 22.34 10.79
N LYS A 106 -11.08 22.17 11.73
CA LYS A 106 -9.67 22.60 11.55
C LYS A 106 -8.84 21.65 10.67
N TYR A 107 -9.37 20.48 10.31
CA TYR A 107 -8.66 19.45 9.53
C TYR A 107 -8.68 19.73 8.02
N ARG A 108 -9.30 20.84 7.59
CA ARG A 108 -9.34 21.36 6.20
C ARG A 108 -10.01 20.43 5.18
N GLY A 109 -10.71 19.38 5.62
CA GLY A 109 -11.45 18.45 4.78
C GLY A 109 -10.59 17.30 4.22
N GLY A 110 -11.24 16.22 3.78
CA GLY A 110 -10.58 15.04 3.18
C GLY A 110 -10.81 13.72 3.90
N LEU A 111 -10.24 12.65 3.37
CA LEU A 111 -10.25 11.32 3.98
C LEU A 111 -9.09 11.18 4.98
N CYS A 112 -9.36 10.57 6.12
CA CYS A 112 -8.36 10.24 7.13
C CYS A 112 -8.10 8.73 7.15
N ASP A 113 -6.84 8.35 7.26
CA ASP A 113 -6.43 6.97 7.51
C ASP A 113 -5.79 6.85 8.90
N ILE A 114 -6.11 5.79 9.63
CA ILE A 114 -5.50 5.46 10.93
C ILE A 114 -4.93 4.07 10.80
N VAL A 115 -3.62 3.97 10.59
CA VAL A 115 -2.91 2.72 10.26
C VAL A 115 -1.60 2.61 11.03
N GLY A 116 -1.05 1.41 11.04
CA GLY A 116 0.28 1.13 11.55
C GLY A 116 0.98 0.11 10.66
N THR A 117 2.31 0.07 10.73
CA THR A 117 3.14 -0.90 10.01
C THR A 117 2.89 -2.34 10.47
N GLY A 118 2.43 -2.52 11.71
CA GLY A 118 2.36 -3.82 12.37
C GLY A 118 3.74 -4.32 12.79
N GLY A 119 3.81 -5.55 13.33
CA GLY A 119 5.09 -6.18 13.69
C GLY A 119 5.69 -5.76 15.03
N ASP A 120 4.97 -5.01 15.86
CA ASP A 120 5.45 -4.60 17.19
C ASP A 120 5.56 -5.77 18.19
N SER A 121 5.05 -6.97 17.86
CA SER A 121 5.01 -8.16 18.72
C SER A 121 4.24 -7.99 20.04
N HIS A 122 3.49 -6.89 20.21
CA HIS A 122 2.72 -6.62 21.43
C HIS A 122 1.37 -7.36 21.45
N ASN A 123 1.04 -8.09 20.36
CA ASN A 123 -0.19 -8.86 20.18
C ASN A 123 -1.45 -8.07 20.62
N THR A 124 -1.44 -6.77 20.34
CA THR A 124 -2.55 -5.89 20.70
C THR A 124 -3.79 -6.29 19.90
N PHE A 125 -4.96 -5.97 20.43
CA PHE A 125 -6.16 -5.97 19.60
C PHE A 125 -5.99 -4.97 18.42
N ASN A 126 -6.87 -5.00 17.42
CA ASN A 126 -6.79 -4.11 16.26
C ASN A 126 -7.08 -2.64 16.62
N ILE A 127 -6.19 -2.00 17.39
CA ILE A 127 -6.33 -0.65 17.95
C ILE A 127 -6.63 0.35 16.83
N SER A 128 -5.87 0.30 15.74
CA SER A 128 -6.05 1.23 14.62
C SER A 128 -7.42 1.05 13.94
N THR A 129 -7.96 -0.17 13.87
CA THR A 129 -9.31 -0.41 13.32
C THR A 129 -10.39 0.09 14.26
N THR A 130 -10.28 -0.19 15.56
CA THR A 130 -11.22 0.32 16.56
C THR A 130 -11.21 1.85 16.60
N ALA A 131 -10.01 2.46 16.57
CA ALA A 131 -9.85 3.91 16.49
C ALA A 131 -10.49 4.50 15.23
N SER A 132 -10.32 3.85 14.06
CA SER A 132 -11.00 4.24 12.81
C SER A 132 -12.53 4.24 12.95
N ILE A 133 -13.11 3.23 13.59
CA ILE A 133 -14.56 3.14 13.80
C ILE A 133 -15.05 4.27 14.71
N ILE A 134 -14.37 4.51 15.84
CA ILE A 134 -14.72 5.59 16.77
C ILE A 134 -14.58 6.95 16.08
N ALA A 135 -13.46 7.18 15.39
CA ALA A 135 -13.18 8.42 14.67
C ALA A 135 -14.16 8.68 13.52
N SER A 136 -14.78 7.63 12.94
CA SER A 136 -15.76 7.77 11.86
C SER A 136 -17.03 8.53 12.26
N SER A 137 -17.26 8.74 13.56
CA SER A 137 -18.32 9.63 14.05
C SER A 137 -18.03 11.11 13.76
N LEU A 138 -16.76 11.50 13.66
CA LEU A 138 -16.32 12.89 13.51
C LEU A 138 -15.59 13.14 12.17
N LEU A 139 -14.84 12.15 11.68
CA LEU A 139 -13.99 12.24 10.49
C LEU A 139 -14.52 11.35 9.36
N LEU A 140 -14.19 11.70 8.12
CA LEU A 140 -14.38 10.81 6.98
C LEU A 140 -13.20 9.84 6.95
N VAL A 141 -13.40 8.63 7.46
CA VAL A 141 -12.33 7.63 7.56
C VAL A 141 -12.28 6.75 6.32
N SER A 142 -11.12 6.67 5.68
CA SER A 142 -10.78 5.66 4.67
C SER A 142 -9.59 4.88 5.19
N LYS A 143 -9.84 3.65 5.62
CA LYS A 143 -8.81 2.83 6.26
C LYS A 143 -8.12 1.94 5.25
N HIS A 144 -6.81 2.09 5.06
CA HIS A 144 -6.02 1.07 4.41
C HIS A 144 -5.78 -0.09 5.38
N GLY A 145 -5.84 -1.33 4.90
CA GLY A 145 -5.77 -2.49 5.79
C GLY A 145 -5.19 -3.70 5.10
N ASN A 146 -4.44 -4.49 5.88
CA ASN A 146 -3.90 -5.76 5.45
C ASN A 146 -4.43 -6.92 6.30
N ARG A 147 -4.25 -8.15 5.82
CA ARG A 147 -4.42 -9.38 6.60
C ARG A 147 -3.29 -9.52 7.61
N ALA A 148 -3.50 -10.37 8.62
CA ALA A 148 -2.45 -10.65 9.61
C ALA A 148 -1.18 -11.20 8.95
N SER A 149 -0.04 -10.60 9.26
CA SER A 149 1.29 -11.11 8.90
C SER A 149 1.99 -11.74 10.11
N THR A 150 1.95 -11.08 11.28
CA THR A 150 2.60 -11.54 12.53
C THR A 150 1.65 -11.62 13.74
N SER A 151 0.44 -11.05 13.65
CA SER A 151 -0.57 -11.05 14.71
C SER A 151 -1.64 -12.13 14.48
N LYS A 152 -2.51 -12.36 15.48
CA LYS A 152 -3.65 -13.29 15.35
C LYS A 152 -4.70 -12.85 14.33
N SER A 153 -4.79 -11.55 14.02
CA SER A 153 -5.73 -11.01 13.02
C SER A 153 -5.27 -9.63 12.53
N GLY A 154 -5.36 -9.38 11.23
CA GLY A 154 -5.16 -8.05 10.66
C GLY A 154 -6.46 -7.25 10.60
N SER A 155 -6.33 -5.97 10.24
CA SER A 155 -7.49 -5.08 10.07
C SER A 155 -8.53 -5.60 9.06
N ALA A 156 -8.09 -6.22 7.96
CA ALA A 156 -8.98 -6.80 6.96
C ALA A 156 -9.69 -8.06 7.50
N ASP A 157 -9.00 -8.89 8.28
CA ASP A 157 -9.60 -10.09 8.89
C ASP A 157 -10.70 -9.69 9.88
N LEU A 158 -10.48 -8.65 10.69
CA LEU A 158 -11.48 -8.16 11.63
C LEU A 158 -12.72 -7.62 10.90
N ILE A 159 -12.54 -6.77 9.87
CA ILE A 159 -13.67 -6.20 9.12
C ILE A 159 -14.49 -7.27 8.42
N ASN A 160 -13.84 -8.26 7.79
CA ASN A 160 -14.54 -9.35 7.11
C ASN A 160 -15.40 -10.23 8.05
N ASN A 161 -15.04 -10.29 9.34
CA ASN A 161 -15.79 -11.03 10.35
C ASN A 161 -16.82 -10.16 11.08
N MET A 162 -16.88 -8.85 10.82
CA MET A 162 -17.92 -7.97 11.35
C MET A 162 -19.11 -7.94 10.39
N ARG A 163 -20.31 -8.14 10.95
CA ARG A 163 -21.56 -7.84 10.26
C ARG A 163 -22.13 -6.54 10.82
N PRO A 164 -21.84 -5.38 10.19
CA PRO A 164 -22.39 -4.12 10.67
C PRO A 164 -23.92 -4.16 10.59
N ARG A 165 -24.57 -3.93 11.73
CA ARG A 165 -26.01 -3.66 11.78
C ARG A 165 -26.18 -2.17 12.00
N ALA A 166 -26.96 -1.52 11.14
CA ALA A 166 -27.39 -0.16 11.40
C ALA A 166 -28.13 -0.12 12.74
N PRO A 167 -27.95 0.93 13.57
CA PRO A 167 -28.82 1.14 14.72
C PRO A 167 -30.27 1.08 14.24
N SER A 168 -31.13 0.35 14.96
CA SER A 168 -32.56 0.39 14.64
C SER A 168 -33.00 1.83 14.76
N SER A 169 -33.51 2.42 13.67
CA SER A 169 -34.20 3.70 13.71
C SER A 169 -35.50 3.51 14.50
N ARG A 170 -35.41 3.48 15.82
CA ARG A 170 -36.57 3.65 16.67
C ARG A 170 -36.78 5.17 16.80
N PRO A 171 -37.98 5.67 16.48
CA PRO A 171 -38.32 7.08 16.66
C PRO A 171 -38.20 7.51 18.12
#